data_AF-A0A317N9U4-F1
#
_entry.id   AF-A0A317N9U4-F1
#
_cell.length_a   1.000
_cell.length_b   1.000
_cell.length_c   1.000
_cell.angle_alpha   90.00
_cell.angle_beta   90.00
_cell.angle_gamma   90.00
#
_symmetry.space_group_name_H-M   'P 1'
#
loop_
_entity.id
_entity.type
_entity.pdbx_description
1 polymer ?
#
loop_
_entity_poly.entity_id
_entity_poly.type
_entity_poly.pdbx_seq_one_letter_code
_entity_poly.pdbx_strand_id
1 'polypeptide(L)' 'LADHVLPALTAAMTLLADQPTEAADFRATVLVAVDAATHAGKPSPAVTAMAAKITAALDA' A
#
# COMPACT_ATOMS: atom_id res chain seq x y z
N LEU A 1 14.49 -2.73 2.01
CA LEU A 1 13.22 -3.25 1.46
C LEU A 1 12.23 -2.11 1.18
N ALA A 2 11.93 -1.25 2.16
CA ALA A 2 11.04 -0.10 1.95
C ALA A 2 11.50 0.83 0.80
N ASP A 3 12.81 1.02 0.65
CA ASP A 3 13.41 1.81 -0.44
C ASP A 3 13.12 1.27 -1.84
N HIS A 4 12.70 0.00 -1.94
CA HIS A 4 12.30 -0.61 -3.21
C HIS A 4 10.78 -0.76 -3.31
N VAL A 5 10.11 -1.12 -2.21
CA VAL A 5 8.67 -1.40 -2.21
C VAL A 5 7.84 -0.14 -2.43
N LEU A 6 8.14 0.98 -1.75
CA LEU A 6 7.32 2.19 -1.89
C LEU A 6 7.39 2.77 -3.30
N PRO A 7 8.57 2.95 -3.93
CA PRO A 7 8.63 3.41 -5.31
C PRO A 7 7.95 2.44 -6.30
N ALA A 8 8.01 1.13 -6.05
CA ALA A 8 7.35 0.14 -6.90
C ALA A 8 5.82 0.24 -6.83
N LEU A 9 5.25 0.52 -5.66
CA LEU A 9 3.80 0.74 -5.51
C LEU A 9 3.34 1.99 -6.26
N THR A 10 4.06 3.10 -6.13
CA THR A 10 3.76 4.33 -6.89
C THR A 10 3.91 4.11 -8.39
N ALA A 11 4.94 3.39 -8.83
CA ALA A 11 5.11 3.03 -10.23
C ALA A 11 3.96 2.16 -10.74
N ALA A 12 3.48 1.20 -9.94
CA ALA A 12 2.32 0.39 -10.29
C ALA A 12 1.04 1.23 -10.43
N MET A 13 0.79 2.18 -9.51
CA MET A 13 -0.34 3.10 -9.64
C MET A 13 -0.23 3.99 -10.89
N THR A 14 0.98 4.43 -11.22
CA THR A 14 1.24 5.19 -12.47
C THR A 14 0.91 4.35 -13.71
N LEU A 15 1.27 3.06 -13.72
CA LEU A 15 0.94 2.15 -14.82
C LEU A 15 -0.56 1.87 -14.94
N LEU A 16 -1.30 1.95 -13.83
CA LEU A 16 -2.74 1.72 -13.76
C LEU A 16 -3.56 3.01 -13.92
N ALA A 17 -2.94 4.17 -14.16
CA ALA A 17 -3.63 5.46 -14.18
C ALA A 17 -4.81 5.53 -15.17
N ASP A 18 -4.69 4.86 -16.33
CA ASP A 18 -5.73 4.82 -17.36
C ASP A 18 -6.76 3.67 -17.16
N GLN A 19 -6.61 2.90 -16.08
CA GLN A 19 -7.40 1.70 -15.76
C GLN A 19 -8.00 1.83 -14.35
N PRO A 20 -9.03 2.69 -14.17
CA PRO A 20 -9.48 3.11 -12.84
C PRO A 20 -10.05 1.96 -12.00
N THR A 21 -10.64 0.94 -12.63
CA THR A 21 -11.13 -0.26 -11.94
C THR A 21 -9.97 -1.08 -11.42
N GLU A 22 -8.98 -1.36 -12.27
CA GLU A 22 -7.80 -2.15 -11.95
C GLU A 22 -6.92 -1.44 -10.90
N ALA A 23 -6.82 -0.11 -10.97
CA ALA A 23 -6.15 0.72 -9.96
C ALA A 23 -6.84 0.59 -8.59
N ALA A 24 -8.18 0.63 -8.57
CA ALA A 24 -8.95 0.48 -7.34
C ALA A 24 -8.82 -0.94 -6.76
N ASP A 25 -8.88 -1.97 -7.60
CA ASP A 25 -8.74 -3.37 -7.18
C ASP A 25 -7.33 -3.66 -6.64
N PHE A 26 -6.29 -3.16 -7.31
CA PHE A 26 -4.91 -3.28 -6.84
C PHE A 26 -4.73 -2.60 -5.47
N ARG A 27 -5.18 -1.35 -5.36
CA ARG A 27 -5.14 -0.60 -4.10
C ARG A 27 -5.87 -1.35 -2.98
N ALA A 28 -7.09 -1.80 -3.22
CA ALA A 28 -7.91 -2.50 -2.23
C ALA A 28 -7.21 -3.79 -1.76
N THR A 29 -6.65 -4.56 -2.69
CA THR A 29 -5.92 -5.81 -2.39
C THR A 29 -4.72 -5.55 -1.48
N VAL A 30 -3.92 -4.52 -1.77
CA VAL A 30 -2.76 -4.16 -0.93
C VAL A 30 -3.22 -3.68 0.45
N LEU A 31 -4.27 -2.87 0.54
CA LEU A 31 -4.80 -2.40 1.82
C LEU A 31 -5.32 -3.54 2.69
N VAL A 32 -5.99 -4.56 2.11
CA VAL A 32 -6.42 -5.76 2.84
C VAL A 32 -5.22 -6.50 3.43
N ALA A 33 -4.12 -6.65 2.68
CA ALA A 33 -2.91 -7.30 3.19
C ALA A 33 -2.26 -6.51 4.34
N VAL A 34 -2.21 -5.19 4.23
CA VAL A 34 -1.69 -4.30 5.29
C VAL A 34 -2.57 -4.39 6.54
N ASP A 35 -3.89 -4.36 6.36
CA ASP A 35 -4.84 -4.44 7.46
C ASP A 35 -4.74 -5.79 8.20
N ALA A 36 -4.65 -6.90 7.46
CA ALA A 36 -4.43 -8.23 8.01
C ALA A 36 -3.12 -8.30 8.83
N ALA A 37 -2.06 -7.63 8.38
CA ALA A 37 -0.79 -7.55 9.10
C ALA A 37 -0.90 -6.77 10.43
N THR A 38 -1.90 -5.89 10.56
CA THR A 38 -2.15 -5.11 11.78
C THR A 38 -3.24 -5.68 12.69
N HIS A 39 -3.97 -6.70 12.24
CA HIS A 39 -5.14 -7.23 12.95
C HIS A 39 -4.83 -8.10 14.19
N ALA A 40 -3.62 -8.65 14.31
CA ALA A 40 -3.27 -9.60 15.38
C ALA A 40 -3.01 -8.97 16.77
N GLY A 41 -3.26 -7.66 16.93
CA GLY A 41 -3.03 -6.92 18.16
C GLY A 41 -2.64 -5.48 17.87
N LYS A 42 -2.18 -4.71 18.88
CA LYS A 42 -1.71 -3.35 18.64
C LYS A 42 -0.42 -3.38 17.81
N PRO A 43 -0.40 -2.84 16.58
CA PRO A 43 0.83 -2.79 15.79
C PRO A 43 1.88 -1.92 16.48
N SER A 44 3.15 -2.28 16.32
CA SER A 44 4.26 -1.46 16.82
C SER A 44 4.29 -0.11 16.07
N PRO A 45 4.85 0.96 16.64
CA PRO A 45 4.96 2.25 15.95
C PRO A 45 5.63 2.16 14.58
N ALA A 46 6.62 1.26 14.43
CA ALA A 46 7.27 1.01 13.15
C ALA A 46 6.33 0.39 12.10
N VAL A 47 5.48 -0.55 12.52
CA VAL A 47 4.46 -1.17 11.64
C VAL A 47 3.40 -0.14 11.26
N THR A 48 2.91 0.66 12.20
CA THR A 48 1.98 1.76 11.91
C THR A 48 2.55 2.75 10.91
N ALA A 49 3.82 3.16 11.10
CA ALA A 49 4.48 4.07 10.17
C ALA A 49 4.66 3.45 8.78
N MET A 50 4.93 2.14 8.69
CA MET A 50 5.05 1.44 7.41
C MET A 50 3.70 1.35 6.69
N ALA A 51 2.63 1.01 7.41
CA ALA A 51 1.28 0.98 6.85
C ALA A 51 0.89 2.33 6.25
N ALA A 52 1.13 3.43 6.98
CA ALA A 52 0.86 4.78 6.49
C ALA A 52 1.67 5.13 5.22
N LYS A 53 2.95 4.73 5.15
CA LYS A 53 3.80 4.95 3.97
C LYS A 53 3.31 4.16 2.75
N ILE A 54 2.85 2.92 2.96
CA ILE A 54 2.27 2.10 1.89
C ILE A 54 1.00 2.77 1.36
N THR A 55 0.09 3.19 2.23
CA THR A 55 -1.14 3.90 1.81
C THR A 55 -0.80 5.16 1.01
N ALA A 56 0.15 5.97 1.48
CA ALA A 56 0.58 7.17 0.77
C ALA A 56 1.18 6.86 -0.62
N ALA A 57 1.94 5.77 -0.75
CA ALA A 57 2.51 5.36 -2.04
C ALA A 57 1.45 4.92 -3.05
N LEU A 58 0.31 4.39 -2.57
CA LEU A 58 -0.85 4.01 -3.40
C LEU A 58 -1.74 5.19 -3.80
N ASP A 59 -1.60 6.34 -3.13
CA ASP A 59 -2.36 7.58 -3.37
C ASP A 59 -1.62 8.60 -4.26
N ALA A 60 -0.32 8.36 -4.51
CA ALA A 60 0.56 9.24 -5.28
C ALA A 60 0.40 9.03 -6.79
#